data_AF-D8QE08-F1
#
_entry.id   AF-D8QE08-F1
#
_cell.length_a   1.000
_cell.length_b   1.000
_cell.length_c   1.000
_cell.angle_alpha   90.00
_cell.angle_beta   90.00
_cell.angle_gamma   90.00
#
_symmetry.space_group_name_H-M   'P 1'
#
loop_
_entity.id
_entity.type
_entity.pdbx_description
1 polymer ?
#
loop_
_entity_poly.entity_id
_entity_poly.type
_entity_poly.pdbx_seq_one_letter_code
_entity_poly.pdbx_strand_id
1 'polypeptide(L)'
;MALRDDLVSGLAAEYIAYSRHLQSLQGGLVPICYGLFVSDQPARADEPPLIGALVLSYVGTPPPVAFPQLPDLVRRQILLALQELHDAGVVHRDLAERNIVLEPLRPDGTVSGPDDFKVHIIDFDAIETGHECPGLEGDPPCEQLTEVVEMFGLGGR
;
A
#
# COMPACT_ATOMS: atom_id res chain seq x y z
N MET A 1 -17.60 -3.36 -22.62
CA MET A 1 -18.49 -2.85 -21.55
C MET A 1 -18.02 -3.37 -20.19
N ALA A 2 -17.82 -4.69 -20.03
CA ALA A 2 -17.27 -5.31 -18.81
C ALA A 2 -16.01 -4.63 -18.22
N LEU A 3 -14.95 -4.42 -19.02
CA LEU A 3 -13.66 -3.87 -18.55
C LEU A 3 -13.72 -2.49 -17.85
N ARG A 4 -14.83 -1.75 -17.97
CA ARG A 4 -14.99 -0.38 -17.44
C ARG A 4 -15.83 -0.34 -16.16
N ASP A 5 -16.84 -1.21 -16.05
CA ASP A 5 -17.57 -1.40 -14.80
C ASP A 5 -16.61 -1.97 -13.74
N ASP A 6 -15.68 -2.83 -14.16
CA ASP A 6 -14.64 -3.41 -13.32
C ASP A 6 -13.67 -2.34 -12.79
N LEU A 7 -13.26 -1.37 -13.61
CA LEU A 7 -12.31 -0.33 -13.23
C LEU A 7 -12.88 0.61 -12.15
N VAL A 8 -14.16 0.93 -12.27
CA VAL A 8 -14.87 1.81 -11.33
C VAL A 8 -15.20 1.06 -10.05
N SER A 9 -15.49 -0.24 -10.17
CA SER A 9 -15.65 -1.11 -9.02
C SER A 9 -14.35 -1.25 -8.24
N GLY A 10 -13.20 -1.34 -8.92
CA GLY A 10 -11.87 -1.33 -8.29
C GLY A 10 -11.61 -0.02 -7.53
N LEU A 11 -11.79 1.13 -8.18
CA LEU A 11 -11.63 2.44 -7.52
C LEU A 11 -12.59 2.65 -6.34
N ALA A 12 -13.82 2.13 -6.44
CA ALA A 12 -14.79 2.20 -5.36
C ALA A 12 -14.40 1.30 -4.18
N ALA A 13 -13.89 0.09 -4.45
CA ALA A 13 -13.37 -0.82 -3.42
C ALA A 13 -12.17 -0.19 -2.70
N GLU A 14 -11.20 0.35 -3.44
CA GLU A 14 -10.05 1.02 -2.88
C GLU A 14 -10.46 2.27 -2.07
N TYR A 15 -11.41 3.07 -2.57
CA TYR A 15 -11.95 4.19 -1.79
C TYR A 15 -12.59 3.73 -0.47
N ILE A 16 -13.30 2.61 -0.46
CA ILE A 16 -13.87 2.03 0.76
C ILE A 16 -12.76 1.59 1.72
N ALA A 17 -11.67 1.00 1.22
CA ALA A 17 -10.49 0.68 2.03
C ALA A 17 -9.97 1.93 2.76
N TYR A 18 -9.66 3.00 2.03
CA TYR A 18 -9.18 4.26 2.62
C TYR A 18 -10.19 4.89 3.58
N SER A 19 -11.45 4.99 3.15
CA SER A 19 -12.48 5.73 3.88
C SER A 19 -13.08 4.97 5.06
N ARG A 20 -12.81 3.67 5.22
CA ARG A 20 -13.36 2.88 6.35
C ARG A 20 -12.29 2.14 7.14
N HIS A 21 -11.42 1.41 6.45
CA HIS A 21 -10.52 0.45 7.10
C HIS A 21 -9.16 1.08 7.43
N LEU A 22 -8.73 2.08 6.67
CA LEU A 22 -7.42 2.72 6.84
C LEU A 22 -7.49 4.10 7.49
N GLN A 23 -8.65 4.53 8.02
CA GLN A 23 -8.84 5.89 8.54
C GLN A 23 -7.77 6.31 9.55
N SER A 24 -7.40 5.41 10.48
CA SER A 24 -6.39 5.69 11.51
C SER A 24 -4.96 5.70 11.01
N LEU A 25 -4.72 5.21 9.79
CA LEU A 25 -3.39 5.04 9.19
C LEU A 25 -3.06 6.15 8.19
N GLN A 26 -4.06 6.94 7.77
CA GLN A 26 -3.90 7.98 6.76
C GLN A 26 -2.96 9.11 7.22
N GLY A 27 -2.05 9.51 6.32
CA GLY A 27 -1.00 10.51 6.57
C GLY A 27 0.19 9.98 7.38
N GLY A 28 0.12 8.72 7.83
CA GLY A 28 1.20 7.99 8.47
C GLY A 28 1.71 6.89 7.57
N LEU A 29 1.10 5.71 7.69
CA LEU A 29 1.45 4.49 6.97
C LEU A 29 0.87 4.43 5.55
N VAL A 30 -0.25 5.11 5.32
CA VAL A 30 -0.90 5.17 4.00
C VAL A 30 -1.17 6.62 3.62
N PRO A 31 -1.29 6.95 2.32
CA PRO A 31 -1.66 8.30 1.88
C PRO A 31 -2.96 8.81 2.49
N ILE A 32 -3.08 10.13 2.59
CA ILE A 32 -4.38 10.77 2.84
C ILE A 32 -5.23 10.61 1.58
N CYS A 33 -6.43 10.08 1.74
CA CYS A 33 -7.44 10.00 0.69
C CYS A 33 -8.34 11.23 0.74
N TYR A 34 -8.28 12.04 -0.32
CA TYR A 34 -9.10 13.24 -0.45
C TYR A 34 -10.49 12.95 -1.03
N GLY A 35 -10.66 11.81 -1.69
CA GLY A 35 -11.95 11.37 -2.22
C GLY A 35 -11.86 10.61 -3.53
N LEU A 36 -12.97 9.94 -3.87
CA LEU A 36 -13.24 9.37 -5.18
C LEU A 36 -14.11 10.35 -5.98
N PHE A 37 -13.62 10.77 -7.14
CA PHE A 37 -14.31 11.66 -8.06
C PHE A 37 -14.70 10.89 -9.31
N VAL A 38 -15.98 10.93 -9.68
CA VAL A 38 -16.49 10.24 -10.87
C VAL A 38 -17.22 11.24 -11.74
N SER A 39 -16.84 11.29 -13.02
CA SER A 39 -17.60 12.01 -14.05
C SER A 39 -18.69 11.10 -14.61
N ASP A 40 -19.89 11.65 -14.75
CA ASP A 40 -21.00 11.04 -15.48
C ASP A 40 -21.02 11.46 -16.97
N GLN A 41 -20.15 12.39 -17.36
CA GLN A 41 -19.98 12.87 -18.73
C GLN A 41 -18.63 12.40 -19.33
N PRO A 42 -18.60 12.03 -20.61
CA PRO A 42 -17.36 11.72 -21.30
C PRO A 42 -16.55 13.00 -21.53
N ALA A 43 -15.22 12.90 -21.53
CA ALA A 43 -14.39 14.06 -21.86
C ALA A 43 -14.49 14.45 -23.35
N ARG A 44 -14.86 13.51 -24.23
CA ARG A 44 -15.17 13.74 -25.66
C ARG A 44 -16.31 12.85 -26.13
N ALA A 45 -17.03 13.24 -27.18
CA ALA A 45 -18.21 12.50 -27.67
C ALA A 45 -17.90 11.06 -28.14
N ASP A 46 -16.65 10.76 -28.47
CA ASP A 46 -16.13 9.45 -28.85
C ASP A 46 -15.50 8.67 -27.68
N GLU A 47 -15.45 9.26 -26.50
CA GLU A 47 -14.89 8.66 -25.29
C GLU A 47 -15.96 8.04 -24.39
N PRO A 48 -15.58 7.07 -23.53
CA PRO A 48 -16.46 6.58 -22.47
C PRO A 48 -17.03 7.71 -21.60
N PRO A 49 -18.30 7.60 -21.17
CA PRO A 49 -18.94 8.58 -20.31
C PRO A 49 -18.37 8.65 -18.90
N LEU A 50 -17.62 7.64 -18.47
CA LEU A 50 -17.27 7.47 -17.08
C LEU A 50 -15.75 7.47 -16.87
N ILE A 51 -15.28 8.53 -16.22
CA ILE A 51 -13.89 8.70 -15.77
C ILE A 51 -13.94 8.80 -14.25
N GLY A 52 -13.23 7.91 -13.57
CA GLY A 52 -13.07 7.91 -12.11
C GLY A 52 -11.63 8.25 -11.73
N ALA A 53 -11.45 8.98 -10.64
CA ALA A 53 -10.15 9.27 -10.05
C ALA A 53 -10.23 9.19 -8.53
N LEU A 54 -9.40 8.33 -7.93
CA LEU A 54 -9.09 8.38 -6.51
C LEU A 54 -7.94 9.36 -6.30
N VAL A 55 -8.16 10.39 -5.47
CA VAL A 55 -7.15 11.43 -5.23
C VAL A 55 -6.52 11.20 -3.87
N LEU A 56 -5.21 10.93 -3.87
CA LEU A 56 -4.41 10.66 -2.68
C LEU A 56 -3.32 11.73 -2.49
N SER A 57 -2.83 11.91 -1.27
CA SER A 57 -1.63 12.71 -1.01
C SER A 57 -0.41 12.09 -1.67
N TYR A 58 0.48 12.93 -2.22
CA TYR A 58 1.77 12.47 -2.69
C TYR A 58 2.68 12.14 -1.50
N VAL A 59 3.20 10.91 -1.46
CA VAL A 59 4.03 10.39 -0.36
C VAL A 59 5.37 9.82 -0.84
N GLY A 60 5.85 10.26 -2.01
CA GLY A 60 7.15 9.85 -2.57
C GLY A 60 7.04 8.95 -3.79
N THR A 61 8.03 8.09 -4.00
CA THR A 61 8.13 7.22 -5.19
C THR A 61 8.39 5.76 -4.84
N PRO A 62 8.02 4.80 -5.72
CA PRO A 62 8.38 3.41 -5.54
C PRO A 62 9.89 3.18 -5.41
N PRO A 63 10.33 2.09 -4.75
CA PRO A 63 11.72 1.72 -4.71
C PRO A 63 12.31 1.59 -6.13
N PRO A 64 13.55 2.06 -6.38
CA PRO A 64 14.15 2.06 -7.72
C PRO A 64 14.67 0.68 -8.15
N VAL A 65 14.62 -0.31 -7.26
CA VAL A 65 15.15 -1.67 -7.45
C VAL A 65 14.15 -2.67 -6.88
N ALA A 66 14.25 -3.93 -7.34
CA ALA A 66 13.43 -5.02 -6.82
C ALA A 66 13.72 -5.30 -5.34
N PHE A 67 12.75 -5.87 -4.62
CA PHE A 67 12.85 -6.14 -3.19
C PHE A 67 14.11 -6.90 -2.76
N PRO A 68 14.60 -7.94 -3.47
CA PRO A 68 15.83 -8.64 -3.07
C PRO A 68 17.10 -7.77 -3.12
N GLN A 69 17.06 -6.65 -3.84
CA GLN A 69 18.17 -5.71 -4.01
C GLN A 69 18.07 -4.51 -3.06
N LEU A 70 16.95 -4.37 -2.34
CA LEU A 70 16.81 -3.30 -1.36
C LEU A 70 17.79 -3.48 -0.20
N PRO A 71 18.30 -2.37 0.36
CA PRO A 71 19.05 -2.41 1.61
C PRO A 71 18.23 -3.09 2.72
N ASP A 72 18.91 -3.88 3.57
CA ASP A 72 18.29 -4.55 4.73
C ASP A 72 17.45 -3.61 5.58
N LEU A 73 17.92 -2.38 5.77
CA LEU A 73 17.22 -1.35 6.51
C LEU A 73 15.83 -1.09 5.90
N VAL A 74 15.75 -0.89 4.59
CA VAL A 74 14.49 -0.59 3.88
C VAL A 74 13.56 -1.80 3.94
N ARG A 75 14.07 -3.01 3.72
CA ARG A 75 13.27 -4.24 3.82
C ARG A 75 12.65 -4.44 5.21
N ARG A 76 13.41 -4.15 6.26
CA ARG A 76 12.91 -4.21 7.64
C ARG A 76 11.85 -3.14 7.90
N GLN A 77 12.02 -1.92 7.38
CA GLN A 77 10.99 -0.87 7.50
C GLN A 77 9.70 -1.25 6.75
N ILE A 78 9.79 -1.89 5.57
CA ILE A 78 8.61 -2.40 4.86
C ILE A 78 7.91 -3.49 5.67
N LEU A 79 8.66 -4.41 6.28
CA LEU A 79 8.07 -5.45 7.14
C LEU A 79 7.37 -4.85 8.38
N LEU A 80 7.97 -3.83 9.01
CA LEU A 80 7.36 -3.12 10.13
C LEU A 80 6.08 -2.37 9.72
N ALA A 81 6.11 -1.70 8.56
CA ALA A 81 4.95 -1.05 7.97
C ALA A 81 3.80 -2.05 7.72
N LEU A 82 4.14 -3.26 7.26
CA LEU A 82 3.14 -4.31 7.07
C LEU A 82 2.58 -4.86 8.39
N GLN A 83 3.42 -4.96 9.43
CA GLN A 83 2.96 -5.33 10.78
C GLN A 83 1.99 -4.28 11.34
N GLU A 84 2.28 -2.99 11.16
CA GLU A 84 1.37 -1.91 11.57
C GLU A 84 0.02 -1.99 10.84
N LEU A 85 0.04 -2.33 9.54
CA LEU A 85 -1.20 -2.57 8.78
C LEU A 85 -2.01 -3.75 9.35
N HIS A 86 -1.32 -4.82 9.72
CA HIS A 86 -1.91 -6.02 10.32
C HIS A 86 -2.48 -5.76 11.71
N ASP A 87 -1.81 -4.93 12.52
CA ASP A 87 -2.29 -4.50 13.84
C ASP A 87 -3.59 -3.69 13.74
N ALA A 88 -3.81 -3.00 12.61
CA ALA A 88 -5.09 -2.36 12.28
C ALA A 88 -6.15 -3.34 11.74
N GLY A 89 -5.85 -4.63 11.69
CA GLY A 89 -6.73 -5.70 11.23
C GLY A 89 -6.89 -5.79 9.71
N VAL A 90 -5.92 -5.29 8.95
CA VAL A 90 -5.92 -5.27 7.48
C VAL A 90 -4.77 -6.10 6.93
N VAL A 91 -5.05 -6.94 5.94
CA VAL A 91 -4.04 -7.69 5.16
C VAL A 91 -4.07 -7.15 3.73
N HIS A 92 -2.91 -6.82 3.16
CA HIS A 92 -2.85 -6.18 1.84
C HIS A 92 -3.16 -7.14 0.68
N ARG A 93 -2.72 -8.41 0.79
CA ARG A 93 -2.82 -9.50 -0.22
C ARG A 93 -2.12 -9.30 -1.56
N ASP A 94 -1.78 -8.08 -1.98
CA ASP A 94 -0.96 -7.82 -3.19
C ASP A 94 0.28 -6.97 -2.88
N LEU A 95 1.18 -7.49 -2.04
CA LEU A 95 2.41 -6.76 -1.72
C LEU A 95 3.44 -6.93 -2.85
N ALA A 96 3.74 -5.84 -3.54
CA ALA A 96 4.72 -5.77 -4.62
C ALA A 96 5.46 -4.42 -4.57
N GLU A 97 6.59 -4.30 -5.28
CA GLU A 97 7.38 -3.06 -5.31
C GLU A 97 6.57 -1.84 -5.74
N ARG A 98 5.63 -2.05 -6.68
CA ARG A 98 4.71 -0.99 -7.16
C ARG A 98 3.77 -0.46 -6.07
N ASN A 99 3.53 -1.25 -5.03
CA ASN A 99 2.57 -0.98 -3.95
C ASN A 99 3.27 -0.49 -2.68
N ILE A 100 4.58 -0.21 -2.78
CA ILE A 100 5.39 0.42 -1.75
C ILE A 100 5.88 1.76 -2.27
N VAL A 101 5.78 2.79 -1.44
CA VAL A 101 6.28 4.14 -1.73
C VAL A 101 7.23 4.57 -0.62
N LEU A 102 8.37 5.15 -1.00
CA LEU A 102 9.37 5.68 -0.07
C LEU A 102 9.30 7.21 -0.07
N GLU A 103 8.97 7.79 1.07
CA GLU A 103 8.95 9.24 1.30
C GLU A 103 10.30 9.66 1.88
N PRO A 104 11.16 10.39 1.16
CA PRO A 104 12.38 10.94 1.75
C PRO A 104 12.03 12.04 2.76
N LEU A 105 12.49 11.90 4.00
CA LEU A 105 12.35 12.93 5.04
C LEU A 105 13.54 13.89 5.05
N ARG A 106 14.68 13.47 4.48
CA ARG A 106 15.84 14.33 4.29
C ARG A 106 15.71 15.19 3.02
N PRO A 107 16.03 16.50 3.09
CA PRO A 107 16.00 17.37 1.91
C PRO A 107 16.95 16.93 0.78
N ASP A 108 18.05 16.25 1.12
CA ASP A 108 19.04 15.75 0.15
C ASP A 108 18.71 14.34 -0.39
N GLY A 109 17.62 13.73 0.08
CA GLY A 109 17.21 12.38 -0.32
C GLY A 109 18.13 11.25 0.15
N THR A 110 19.10 11.52 1.02
CA THR A 110 20.01 10.48 1.52
C THR A 110 19.32 9.58 2.55
N VAL A 111 19.66 8.29 2.54
CA VAL A 111 19.19 7.31 3.54
C VAL A 111 20.40 6.78 4.30
N SER A 112 20.56 7.17 5.55
CA SER A 112 21.61 6.71 6.47
C SER A 112 21.05 5.94 7.66
N GLY A 113 19.76 6.11 7.96
CA GLY A 113 19.06 5.48 9.08
C GLY A 113 17.54 5.36 8.83
N PRO A 114 16.83 4.69 9.75
CA PRO A 114 15.40 4.43 9.60
C PRO A 114 14.55 5.71 9.62
N ASP A 115 15.00 6.76 10.31
CA ASP A 115 14.26 8.03 10.44
C ASP A 115 14.44 8.98 9.25
N ASP A 116 15.19 8.57 8.21
CA ASP A 116 15.47 9.41 7.05
C ASP A 116 14.41 9.30 5.95
N PHE A 117 13.49 8.34 6.08
CA PHE A 117 12.40 8.10 5.15
C PHE A 117 11.18 7.49 5.85
N LYS A 118 10.01 7.55 5.22
CA LYS A 118 8.85 6.76 5.60
C LYS A 118 8.51 5.75 4.51
N VAL A 119 8.01 4.60 4.93
CA VAL A 119 7.39 3.62 4.03
C VAL A 119 5.90 3.88 4.03
N HIS A 120 5.32 3.99 2.84
CA HIS A 120 3.89 4.03 2.63
C HIS A 120 3.45 2.82 1.82
N ILE A 121 2.33 2.22 2.19
CA ILE A 121 1.69 1.14 1.44
C ILE A 121 0.53 1.75 0.64
N ILE A 122 0.39 1.35 -0.64
CA ILE A 122 -0.66 1.84 -1.55
C ILE A 122 -1.28 0.66 -2.32
N ASP A 123 -2.38 0.93 -3.05
CA ASP A 123 -3.10 -0.03 -3.89
C ASP A 123 -3.86 -1.09 -3.07
N PHE A 124 -4.91 -0.65 -2.39
CA PHE A 124 -5.69 -1.47 -1.44
C PHE A 124 -6.95 -2.09 -2.06
N ASP A 125 -6.92 -2.42 -3.34
CA ASP A 125 -8.07 -3.02 -4.04
C ASP A 125 -8.27 -4.51 -3.69
N ALA A 126 -7.24 -5.18 -3.18
CA ALA A 126 -7.21 -6.60 -2.86
C ALA A 126 -7.28 -6.93 -1.35
N ILE A 127 -7.57 -5.96 -0.48
CA ILE A 127 -7.44 -6.15 0.97
C ILE A 127 -8.38 -7.20 1.56
N GLU A 128 -7.96 -7.75 2.69
CA GLU A 128 -8.80 -8.47 3.65
C GLU A 128 -8.86 -7.70 4.98
N THR A 129 -10.03 -7.71 5.63
CA THR A 129 -10.29 -6.94 6.85
C THR A 129 -10.77 -7.84 7.99
N GLY A 130 -10.56 -7.42 9.24
CA GLY A 130 -10.93 -8.21 10.42
C GLY A 130 -9.89 -9.27 10.77
N HIS A 131 -8.66 -9.06 10.30
CA HIS A 131 -7.53 -9.94 10.56
C HIS A 131 -7.08 -9.82 12.02
N GLU A 132 -7.01 -10.95 12.73
CA GLU A 132 -6.35 -11.04 14.04
C GLU A 132 -4.95 -11.59 13.80
N CYS A 133 -3.96 -10.70 13.68
CA CYS A 133 -2.62 -11.11 13.27
C CYS A 133 -1.92 -11.97 14.33
N PRO A 134 -1.54 -13.22 14.02
CA PRO A 134 -0.77 -14.06 14.93
C PRO A 134 0.73 -13.67 14.94
N GLY A 135 1.15 -12.74 14.08
CA GLY A 135 2.55 -12.35 13.92
C GLY A 135 3.43 -13.45 13.30
N LEU A 136 4.75 -13.22 13.30
CA LEU A 136 5.72 -14.20 12.78
C LEU A 136 5.97 -15.36 13.76
N GLU A 137 5.71 -15.16 15.05
CA GLU A 137 5.94 -16.16 16.11
C GLU A 137 4.67 -16.91 16.52
N GLY A 138 3.54 -16.62 15.87
CA GLY A 138 2.28 -17.31 16.13
C GLY A 138 2.26 -18.77 15.65
N ASP A 139 1.24 -19.52 16.08
CA ASP A 139 1.04 -20.92 15.71
C ASP A 139 -0.41 -21.14 15.18
N PRO A 140 -0.63 -21.19 13.85
CA PRO A 140 0.37 -20.98 12.79
C PRO A 140 0.79 -19.50 12.65
N PRO A 141 1.96 -19.20 12.07
CA PRO A 141 2.41 -17.83 11.84
C PRO A 141 1.57 -17.15 10.75
N CYS A 142 1.61 -15.82 10.72
CA CYS A 142 0.89 -15.04 9.72
C CYS A 142 1.45 -15.32 8.32
N GLU A 143 0.58 -15.78 7.42
CA GLU A 143 0.92 -16.16 6.04
C GLU A 143 1.63 -15.02 5.29
N GLN A 144 1.00 -13.84 5.20
CA GLN A 144 1.58 -12.72 4.45
C GLN A 144 2.92 -12.24 5.04
N LEU A 145 3.04 -12.18 6.38
CA LEU A 145 4.32 -11.77 6.99
C LEU A 145 5.42 -12.79 6.69
N THR A 146 5.09 -14.07 6.71
CA THR A 146 6.04 -15.16 6.41
C THR A 146 6.51 -15.07 4.96
N GLU A 147 5.59 -14.92 4.01
CA GLU A 147 5.90 -14.75 2.58
C GLU A 147 6.84 -13.55 2.34
N VAL A 148 6.59 -12.43 3.01
CA VAL A 148 7.39 -11.21 2.87
C VAL A 148 8.78 -11.38 3.49
N VAL A 149 8.89 -12.06 4.64
CA VAL A 149 10.19 -12.39 5.25
C VAL A 149 11.04 -13.27 4.33
N GLU A 150 10.44 -14.26 3.70
CA GLU A 150 11.10 -15.13 2.71
C GLU A 150 11.53 -14.33 1.48
N MET A 151 10.61 -13.53 0.92
CA MET A 151 10.86 -12.65 -0.22
C MET A 151 12.02 -11.68 0.04
N PHE A 152 12.12 -11.16 1.27
CA PHE A 152 13.16 -10.23 1.68
C PHE A 152 14.46 -10.90 2.13
N GLY A 153 14.47 -12.23 2.28
CA GLY A 153 15.61 -12.98 2.80
C GLY A 153 15.97 -12.61 4.25
N LEU A 154 14.99 -12.22 5.06
CA LEU A 154 15.21 -11.76 6.45
C LEU A 154 15.25 -12.91 7.48
N GLY A 155 14.89 -14.14 7.08
CA GLY A 155 14.73 -15.31 7.95
C GLY A 155 16.01 -16.04 8.39
N GLY A 156 17.16 -15.37 8.42
CA GLY A 156 18.44 -15.99 8.81
C GLY A 156 19.25 -15.13 9.78
N ARG A 157 19.12 -15.41 11.09
CA ARG A 157 20.15 -15.20 12.11
C ARG A 157 20.08 -16.29 13.17
#